data_AF-A0A7W9HQF9-F1
#
_entry.id   AF-A0A7W9HQF9-F1
#
_cell.length_a   1.000
_cell.length_b   1.000
_cell.length_c   1.000
_cell.angle_alpha   90.00
_cell.angle_beta   90.00
_cell.angle_gamma   90.00
#
_symmetry.space_group_name_H-M   'P 1'
#
loop_
_entity.id
_entity.type
_entity.pdbx_description
1 polymer ?
#
loop_
_entity_poly.entity_id
_entity_poly.type
_entity_poly.pdbx_seq_one_letter_code
_entity_poly.pdbx_strand_id
1 'polypeptide(L)'
;MHEAGAALRRRTKYDLFISYNTEDRPLVRELAEDLHRFGVRVWWDAWEMKPGDFIRDRINDGITSAGYFLAVLSPSALRSNWVKYELTSGMLLEIERAGVRVVPALVAGLSVGSLPVDLRAKKCLLLDPDNYRASVEELVDLVKPERRQRAELLNRLRDPKDVFRSAAVLRPYALHQHDQTVEKAALEGLRKIGGPEAVVVVTERALNTWGVSAIERALKTLMRMRADSGLLAFCTTLLRDSRYLIEKINTIAETSPEVSEALADFDGVTDWEIAERLGKVLNVFYTSPNPEIRYGTALSRALLPPTRLAGKVDPPPEDLTAEAVKFADQALPNLTAVLRNCDRYGM
;
A
#
# COMPACT_ATOMS: atom_id res chain seq x y z
N MET A 1 13.41 -25.02 -1.92
CA MET A 1 13.94 -24.55 -3.22
C MET A 1 12.80 -24.42 -4.21
N HIS A 2 12.07 -23.32 -4.16
CA HIS A 2 11.02 -22.99 -5.13
C HIS A 2 11.20 -21.55 -5.60
N GLU A 3 12.42 -21.26 -6.05
CA GLU A 3 12.71 -20.14 -6.93
C GLU A 3 12.62 -20.65 -8.36
N ALA A 4 11.49 -20.40 -9.02
CA ALA A 4 11.37 -20.57 -10.45
C ALA A 4 10.45 -19.48 -11.02
N GLY A 5 11.08 -18.43 -11.55
CA GLY A 5 10.54 -17.75 -12.72
C GLY A 5 9.63 -16.54 -12.48
N ALA A 6 9.95 -15.65 -11.54
CA ALA A 6 9.70 -14.24 -11.82
C ALA A 6 10.71 -13.79 -12.89
N ALA A 7 10.43 -14.15 -14.15
CA ALA A 7 11.24 -13.75 -15.28
C ALA A 7 11.43 -12.23 -15.22
N LEU A 8 12.69 -11.80 -15.12
CA LEU A 8 13.08 -10.40 -15.22
C LEU A 8 12.51 -9.83 -16.52
N ARG A 9 11.33 -9.21 -16.45
CA ARG A 9 10.66 -8.66 -17.63
C ARG A 9 11.56 -7.57 -18.20
N ARG A 10 11.91 -7.69 -19.48
CA ARG A 10 12.45 -6.57 -20.26
C ARG A 10 11.53 -5.38 -20.02
N ARG A 11 12.10 -4.24 -19.67
CA ARG A 11 11.35 -2.99 -19.50
C ARG A 11 10.95 -2.49 -20.89
N THR A 12 9.83 -2.98 -21.41
CA THR A 12 9.30 -2.63 -22.73
C THR A 12 8.73 -1.21 -22.74
N LYS A 13 8.68 -0.56 -23.91
CA LYS A 13 8.12 0.80 -24.04
C LYS A 13 6.59 0.76 -23.88
N TYR A 14 5.96 -0.26 -24.43
CA TYR A 14 4.53 -0.54 -24.32
C TYR A 14 4.30 -1.83 -23.53
N ASP A 15 3.18 -1.88 -22.82
CA ASP A 15 2.75 -3.08 -22.14
C ASP A 15 2.00 -4.00 -23.12
N LEU A 16 1.18 -3.42 -24.01
CA LEU A 16 0.30 -4.15 -24.94
C LEU A 16 0.29 -3.49 -26.33
N PHE A 17 0.47 -4.28 -27.38
CA PHE A 17 0.18 -3.92 -28.76
C PHE A 17 -1.19 -4.47 -29.15
N ILE A 18 -2.07 -3.66 -29.76
CA ILE A 18 -3.39 -4.12 -30.22
C ILE A 18 -3.42 -4.23 -31.75
N SER A 19 -3.57 -5.46 -32.23
CA SER A 19 -3.82 -5.79 -33.63
C SER A 19 -5.31 -6.05 -33.86
N TYR A 20 -5.89 -5.41 -34.86
CA TYR A 20 -7.33 -5.47 -35.13
C TYR A 20 -7.64 -5.22 -36.61
N ASN A 21 -8.83 -5.61 -37.06
CA ASN A 21 -9.32 -5.22 -38.38
C ASN A 21 -9.90 -3.81 -38.32
N THR A 22 -9.74 -3.00 -39.37
CA THR A 22 -10.22 -1.61 -39.39
C THR A 22 -11.73 -1.46 -39.10
N GLU A 23 -12.55 -2.47 -39.42
CA GLU A 23 -13.98 -2.50 -39.08
C GLU A 23 -14.23 -2.56 -37.55
N ASP A 24 -13.30 -3.11 -36.79
CA ASP A 24 -13.38 -3.23 -35.32
C ASP A 24 -12.87 -1.98 -34.59
N ARG A 25 -12.52 -0.90 -35.32
CA ARG A 25 -11.97 0.33 -34.75
C ARG A 25 -12.81 0.93 -33.61
N PRO A 26 -14.15 0.97 -33.67
CA PRO A 26 -14.94 1.51 -32.56
C PRO A 26 -14.73 0.73 -31.24
N LEU A 27 -14.78 -0.60 -31.30
CA LEU A 27 -14.55 -1.48 -30.15
C LEU A 27 -13.13 -1.35 -29.62
N VAL A 28 -12.15 -1.32 -30.52
CA VAL A 28 -10.72 -1.23 -30.15
C VAL A 28 -10.38 0.11 -29.55
N ARG A 29 -11.01 1.19 -30.02
CA ARG A 29 -10.88 2.51 -29.41
C ARG A 29 -11.33 2.49 -27.96
N GLU A 30 -12.53 1.98 -27.69
CA GLU A 30 -13.07 1.87 -26.33
C GLU A 30 -12.12 1.05 -25.44
N LEU A 31 -11.67 -0.10 -25.94
CA LEU A 31 -10.72 -0.96 -25.24
C LEU A 31 -9.38 -0.27 -24.96
N ALA A 32 -8.80 0.41 -25.94
CA ALA A 32 -7.54 1.11 -25.78
C ALA A 32 -7.65 2.26 -24.76
N GLU A 33 -8.73 3.05 -24.84
CA GLU A 33 -9.01 4.14 -23.91
C GLU A 33 -9.19 3.63 -22.47
N ASP A 34 -9.94 2.56 -22.26
CA ASP A 34 -10.16 2.00 -20.93
C ASP A 34 -8.90 1.34 -20.35
N LEU A 35 -8.16 0.57 -21.14
CA LEU A 35 -6.86 0.02 -20.73
C LEU A 35 -5.89 1.15 -20.34
N HIS A 36 -5.87 2.25 -21.10
CA HIS A 36 -5.06 3.42 -20.80
C HIS A 36 -5.48 4.11 -19.48
N ARG A 37 -6.78 4.18 -19.17
CA ARG A 37 -7.29 4.65 -17.86
C ARG A 37 -6.83 3.75 -16.71
N PHE A 38 -6.71 2.45 -16.94
CA PHE A 38 -6.06 1.52 -16.02
C PHE A 38 -4.52 1.57 -16.06
N GLY A 39 -3.96 2.59 -16.72
CA GLY A 39 -2.54 2.87 -16.78
C GLY A 39 -1.75 1.90 -17.64
N VAL A 40 -2.39 1.05 -18.46
CA VAL A 40 -1.70 0.19 -19.43
C VAL A 40 -1.12 1.06 -20.54
N ARG A 41 0.16 0.88 -20.85
CA ARG A 41 0.82 1.55 -21.97
C ARG A 41 0.49 0.82 -23.25
N VAL A 42 -0.60 1.23 -23.91
CA VAL A 42 -1.10 0.61 -25.14
C VAL A 42 -0.41 1.23 -26.35
N TRP A 43 0.08 0.38 -27.25
CA TRP A 43 0.36 0.78 -28.63
C TRP A 43 -0.89 0.55 -29.46
N TRP A 44 -1.48 1.64 -29.95
CA TRP A 44 -2.63 1.63 -30.86
C TRP A 44 -2.27 2.51 -32.06
N ASP A 45 -2.49 2.00 -33.28
CA ASP A 45 -2.10 2.67 -34.53
C ASP A 45 -2.58 4.13 -34.61
N ALA A 46 -3.82 4.40 -34.18
CA ALA A 46 -4.40 5.73 -34.18
C ALA A 46 -3.70 6.73 -33.25
N TRP A 47 -2.96 6.27 -32.24
CA TRP A 47 -2.16 7.11 -31.34
C TRP A 47 -0.71 7.22 -31.79
N GLU A 48 -0.17 6.14 -32.37
CA GLU A 48 1.26 5.98 -32.53
C GLU A 48 1.75 6.17 -33.97
N MET A 49 0.86 6.20 -34.97
CA MET A 49 1.22 6.40 -36.38
C MET A 49 0.88 7.80 -36.88
N LYS A 50 1.75 8.38 -37.71
CA LYS A 50 1.58 9.70 -38.33
C LYS A 50 1.55 9.59 -39.85
N PRO A 51 0.88 10.54 -40.55
CA PRO A 51 0.99 10.63 -42.00
C PRO A 51 2.45 10.77 -42.44
N GLY A 52 2.87 9.93 -43.39
CA GLY A 52 4.26 9.86 -43.88
C GLY A 52 5.12 8.76 -43.25
N ASP A 53 4.63 8.07 -42.21
CA ASP A 53 5.33 6.92 -41.65
C ASP A 53 5.33 5.72 -42.62
N PHE A 54 6.43 4.96 -42.63
CA PHE A 54 6.45 3.64 -43.22
C PHE A 54 5.67 2.67 -42.33
N ILE A 55 4.44 2.32 -42.76
CA ILE A 55 3.47 1.53 -42.00
C ILE A 55 4.08 0.25 -41.41
N ARG A 56 4.80 -0.52 -42.25
CA ARG A 56 5.40 -1.80 -41.85
C ARG A 56 6.43 -1.63 -40.73
N ASP A 57 7.28 -0.61 -40.83
CA ASP A 57 8.35 -0.37 -39.86
C ASP A 57 7.77 0.02 -38.51
N ARG A 58 6.76 0.91 -38.49
CA ARG A 58 6.06 1.31 -37.26
C ARG A 58 5.36 0.15 -36.57
N ILE A 59 4.74 -0.74 -37.34
CA ILE A 59 4.09 -1.94 -36.80
C ILE A 59 5.15 -2.86 -36.18
N ASN A 60 6.24 -3.16 -36.88
CA ASN A 60 7.33 -3.99 -36.36
C ASN A 60 7.98 -3.39 -35.09
N ASP A 61 8.21 -2.08 -35.08
CA ASP A 61 8.71 -1.35 -33.91
C ASP A 61 7.72 -1.46 -32.74
N GLY A 62 6.42 -1.27 -33.00
CA GLY A 62 5.36 -1.39 -32.00
C GLY A 62 5.32 -2.78 -31.38
N ILE A 63 5.38 -3.82 -32.21
CA ILE A 63 5.39 -5.23 -31.78
C ILE A 63 6.62 -5.53 -30.91
N THR A 64 7.82 -5.24 -31.40
CA THR A 64 9.08 -5.54 -30.70
C THR A 64 9.26 -4.73 -29.42
N SER A 65 8.57 -3.60 -29.31
CA SER A 65 8.59 -2.71 -28.15
C SER A 65 7.48 -2.99 -27.12
N ALA A 66 6.64 -4.01 -27.34
CA ALA A 66 5.55 -4.40 -26.45
C ALA A 66 5.84 -5.71 -25.69
N GLY A 67 5.26 -5.87 -24.49
CA GLY A 67 5.34 -7.14 -23.75
C GLY A 67 4.32 -8.17 -24.21
N TYR A 68 3.20 -7.70 -24.73
CA TYR A 68 2.07 -8.51 -25.20
C TYR A 68 1.59 -8.03 -26.57
N PHE A 69 1.10 -8.99 -27.36
CA PHE A 69 0.43 -8.75 -28.63
C PHE A 69 -1.01 -9.26 -28.54
N LEU A 70 -1.99 -8.35 -28.51
CA LEU A 70 -3.41 -8.69 -28.54
C LEU A 70 -3.87 -8.80 -29.98
N ALA A 71 -4.28 -10.01 -30.40
CA ALA A 71 -4.93 -10.22 -31.69
C ALA A 71 -6.44 -10.18 -31.48
N VAL A 72 -7.10 -9.08 -31.89
CA VAL A 72 -8.57 -8.96 -31.84
C VAL A 72 -9.16 -9.69 -33.04
N LEU A 73 -9.90 -10.76 -32.75
CA LEU A 73 -10.48 -11.67 -33.72
C LEU A 73 -11.99 -11.44 -33.76
N SER A 74 -12.44 -10.85 -34.87
CA SER A 74 -13.84 -10.67 -35.24
C SER A 74 -14.16 -11.47 -36.51
N PRO A 75 -15.44 -11.69 -36.88
CA PRO A 75 -15.78 -12.31 -38.15
C PRO A 75 -15.14 -11.60 -39.35
N SER A 76 -15.02 -10.27 -39.30
CA SER A 76 -14.37 -9.47 -40.35
C SER A 76 -12.85 -9.65 -40.36
N ALA A 77 -12.21 -9.74 -39.19
CA ALA A 77 -10.80 -10.08 -39.09
C ALA A 77 -10.50 -11.45 -39.75
N LEU A 78 -11.28 -12.49 -39.44
CA LEU A 78 -11.08 -13.84 -39.98
C LEU A 78 -11.27 -13.94 -41.50
N ARG A 79 -12.14 -13.11 -42.09
CA ARG A 79 -12.35 -13.05 -43.54
C ARG A 79 -11.26 -12.26 -44.27
N SER A 80 -10.62 -11.33 -43.58
CA SER A 80 -9.64 -10.42 -44.17
C SER A 80 -8.31 -11.11 -44.49
N ASN A 81 -7.57 -10.53 -45.44
CA ASN A 81 -6.23 -11.01 -45.80
C ASN A 81 -5.22 -10.89 -44.64
N TRP A 82 -5.50 -10.06 -43.62
CA TRP A 82 -4.73 -9.93 -42.38
C TRP A 82 -4.58 -11.27 -41.64
N VAL A 83 -5.66 -12.05 -41.52
CA VAL A 83 -5.61 -13.40 -40.89
C VAL A 83 -5.05 -14.46 -41.85
N LYS A 84 -5.22 -14.29 -43.16
CA LYS A 84 -4.75 -15.27 -44.16
C LYS A 84 -3.26 -15.20 -44.47
N TYR A 85 -2.62 -14.04 -44.30
CA TYR A 85 -1.20 -13.84 -44.66
C TYR A 85 -0.33 -13.37 -43.48
N GLU A 86 -0.78 -12.43 -42.65
CA GLU A 86 0.05 -11.86 -41.58
C GLU A 86 0.06 -12.71 -40.31
N LEU A 87 -1.07 -13.20 -39.81
CA LEU A 87 -1.12 -14.12 -38.65
C LEU A 87 -0.83 -15.59 -39.01
N THR A 88 0.07 -15.84 -39.95
CA THR A 88 0.56 -17.20 -40.20
C THR A 88 1.46 -17.68 -39.05
N SER A 89 1.62 -19.00 -38.93
CA SER A 89 2.46 -19.63 -37.89
C SER A 89 3.87 -19.02 -37.81
N GLY A 90 4.40 -18.53 -38.93
CA GLY A 90 5.71 -17.85 -39.02
C GLY A 90 5.79 -16.53 -38.26
N MET A 91 4.85 -15.60 -38.48
CA MET A 91 4.84 -14.30 -37.78
C MET A 91 4.55 -14.48 -36.30
N LEU A 92 3.60 -15.37 -35.95
CA LEU A 92 3.32 -15.71 -34.54
C LEU A 92 4.58 -16.22 -33.84
N LEU A 93 5.32 -17.11 -34.50
CA LEU A 93 6.58 -17.63 -33.98
C LEU A 93 7.66 -16.55 -33.87
N GLU A 94 7.76 -15.62 -34.81
CA GLU A 94 8.70 -14.50 -34.75
C GLU A 94 8.41 -13.55 -33.59
N ILE A 95 7.14 -13.18 -33.40
CA ILE A 95 6.66 -12.38 -32.27
C ILE A 95 7.03 -13.06 -30.95
N GLU A 96 6.78 -14.36 -30.84
CA GLU A 96 7.09 -15.13 -29.63
C GLU A 96 8.60 -15.30 -29.41
N ARG A 97 9.39 -15.50 -30.48
CA ARG A 97 10.85 -15.53 -30.41
C ARG A 97 11.44 -14.19 -29.98
N ALA A 98 10.79 -13.08 -30.29
CA ALA A 98 11.16 -11.76 -29.78
C ALA A 98 10.82 -11.56 -28.28
N GLY A 99 10.18 -12.56 -27.64
CA GLY A 99 9.79 -12.52 -26.24
C GLY A 99 8.44 -11.85 -25.99
N VAL A 100 7.65 -11.59 -27.04
CA VAL A 100 6.33 -10.97 -26.95
C VAL A 100 5.28 -12.07 -26.85
N ARG A 101 4.40 -11.99 -25.84
CA ARG A 101 3.35 -13.01 -25.66
C ARG A 101 2.10 -12.66 -26.47
N VAL A 102 1.69 -13.57 -27.36
CA VAL A 102 0.47 -13.42 -28.16
C VAL A 102 -0.77 -13.82 -27.37
N VAL A 103 -1.79 -12.96 -27.37
CA VAL A 103 -3.08 -13.13 -26.69
C VAL A 103 -4.20 -13.02 -27.74
N PRO A 104 -4.91 -14.11 -28.07
CA PRO A 104 -6.09 -14.05 -28.93
C PRO A 104 -7.27 -13.51 -28.13
N ALA A 105 -7.95 -12.47 -28.64
CA ALA A 105 -9.15 -11.89 -28.07
C ALA A 105 -10.33 -12.08 -29.03
N LEU A 106 -11.32 -12.87 -28.65
CA LEU A 106 -12.47 -13.20 -29.49
C LEU A 106 -13.59 -12.22 -29.21
N VAL A 107 -14.07 -11.55 -30.25
CA VAL A 107 -15.31 -10.77 -30.20
C VAL A 107 -16.51 -11.73 -30.17
N ALA A 108 -17.59 -11.33 -29.48
CA ALA A 108 -18.79 -12.14 -29.33
C ALA A 108 -19.32 -12.75 -30.65
N GLY A 109 -19.84 -13.98 -30.54
CA GLY A 109 -20.36 -14.74 -31.67
C GLY A 109 -19.34 -15.62 -32.40
N LEU A 110 -18.06 -15.59 -32.00
CA LEU A 110 -17.04 -16.51 -32.51
C LEU A 110 -16.79 -17.69 -31.56
N SER A 111 -16.53 -18.85 -32.14
CA SER A 111 -16.08 -20.04 -31.41
C SER A 111 -14.62 -20.32 -31.70
N VAL A 112 -13.92 -20.94 -30.74
CA VAL A 112 -12.50 -21.34 -30.89
C VAL A 112 -12.29 -22.22 -32.13
N GLY A 113 -13.27 -23.04 -32.51
CA GLY A 113 -13.21 -23.89 -33.69
C GLY A 113 -13.06 -23.13 -35.02
N SER A 114 -13.47 -21.86 -35.07
CA SER A 114 -13.35 -20.99 -36.25
C SER A 114 -11.95 -20.38 -36.44
N LEU A 115 -11.06 -20.53 -35.46
CA LEU A 115 -9.73 -19.92 -35.49
C LEU A 115 -8.72 -20.75 -36.31
N PRO A 116 -7.62 -20.14 -36.77
CA PRO A 116 -6.43 -20.87 -37.23
C PRO A 116 -5.87 -21.81 -36.17
N VAL A 117 -5.29 -22.95 -36.59
CA VAL A 117 -4.82 -24.03 -35.71
C VAL A 117 -3.86 -23.51 -34.61
N ASP A 118 -2.94 -22.62 -34.96
CA ASP A 118 -1.95 -22.07 -34.03
C ASP A 118 -2.57 -21.24 -32.89
N LEU A 119 -3.74 -20.64 -33.14
CA LEU A 119 -4.47 -19.85 -32.15
C LEU A 119 -5.42 -20.71 -31.32
N ARG A 120 -5.89 -21.87 -31.84
CA ARG A 120 -6.76 -22.79 -31.09
C ARG A 120 -6.09 -23.38 -29.85
N ALA A 121 -4.77 -23.55 -29.89
CA ALA A 121 -3.99 -24.08 -28.77
C ALA A 121 -3.74 -23.05 -27.66
N LYS A 122 -4.10 -21.77 -27.88
CA LYS A 122 -3.91 -20.69 -26.90
C LYS A 122 -5.20 -20.42 -26.15
N LYS A 123 -5.09 -20.17 -24.83
CA LYS A 123 -6.23 -19.64 -24.06
C LYS A 123 -6.61 -18.29 -24.64
N CYS A 124 -7.86 -18.19 -25.07
CA CYS A 124 -8.41 -16.96 -25.62
C CYS A 124 -9.07 -16.13 -24.53
N LEU A 125 -8.96 -14.81 -24.66
CA LEU A 125 -9.78 -13.85 -23.92
C LEU A 125 -11.09 -13.65 -24.69
N LEU A 126 -12.22 -13.64 -23.99
CA LEU A 126 -13.51 -13.33 -24.60
C LEU A 126 -13.82 -11.86 -24.37
N LEU A 127 -13.95 -11.09 -25.46
CA LEU A 127 -14.48 -9.73 -25.45
C LEU A 127 -16.00 -9.83 -25.57
N ASP A 128 -16.62 -10.09 -24.43
CA ASP A 128 -18.06 -10.23 -24.29
C ASP A 128 -18.69 -8.84 -24.09
N PRO A 129 -19.54 -8.33 -25.01
CA PRO A 129 -20.24 -7.06 -24.82
C PRO A 129 -21.09 -7.01 -23.55
N ASP A 130 -21.69 -8.15 -23.15
CA ASP A 130 -22.55 -8.22 -21.97
C ASP A 130 -21.74 -8.19 -20.66
N ASN A 131 -20.44 -8.51 -20.74
CA ASN A 131 -19.52 -8.52 -19.60
C ASN A 131 -18.19 -7.81 -19.90
N TYR A 132 -18.25 -6.73 -20.69
CA TYR A 132 -17.08 -6.05 -21.24
C TYR A 132 -16.07 -5.62 -20.18
N ARG A 133 -16.58 -5.12 -19.03
CA ARG A 133 -15.75 -4.70 -17.91
C ARG A 133 -14.87 -5.83 -17.37
N ALA A 134 -15.42 -7.04 -17.21
CA ALA A 134 -14.65 -8.18 -16.73
C ALA A 134 -13.55 -8.58 -17.74
N SER A 135 -13.84 -8.47 -19.04
CA SER A 135 -12.84 -8.69 -20.10
C SER A 135 -11.68 -7.70 -20.02
N VAL A 136 -11.97 -6.41 -19.77
CA VAL A 136 -10.94 -5.39 -19.57
C VAL A 136 -10.11 -5.67 -18.31
N GLU A 137 -10.76 -6.02 -17.20
CA GLU A 137 -10.08 -6.36 -15.93
C GLU A 137 -9.16 -7.59 -16.08
N GLU A 138 -9.60 -8.66 -16.77
CA GLU A 138 -8.77 -9.83 -17.08
C GLU A 138 -7.52 -9.44 -17.89
N LEU A 139 -7.66 -8.53 -18.86
CA LEU A 139 -6.55 -8.07 -19.69
C LEU A 139 -5.58 -7.17 -18.90
N VAL A 140 -6.07 -6.30 -18.01
CA VAL A 140 -5.23 -5.50 -17.11
C VAL A 140 -4.41 -6.40 -16.19
N ASP A 141 -5.03 -7.43 -15.60
CA ASP A 141 -4.36 -8.39 -14.73
C ASP A 141 -3.30 -9.22 -15.46
N LEU A 142 -3.58 -9.60 -16.70
CA LEU A 142 -2.61 -10.29 -17.55
C LEU A 142 -1.40 -9.40 -17.84
N VAL A 143 -1.63 -8.15 -18.20
CA VAL A 143 -0.59 -7.25 -18.70
C VAL A 143 0.22 -6.62 -17.56
N LYS A 144 -0.42 -6.29 -16.44
CA LYS A 144 0.16 -5.68 -15.23
C LYS A 144 -0.01 -6.57 -14.00
N PRO A 145 0.67 -7.73 -13.93
CA PRO A 145 0.54 -8.64 -12.81
C PRO A 145 0.98 -8.00 -11.48
N GLU A 146 1.84 -6.99 -11.50
CA GLU A 146 2.26 -6.25 -10.31
C GLU A 146 1.08 -5.51 -9.66
N ARG A 147 0.09 -5.05 -10.44
CA ARG A 147 -1.14 -4.45 -9.88
C ARG A 147 -1.99 -5.48 -9.16
N ARG A 148 -2.17 -6.67 -9.75
CA ARG A 148 -2.88 -7.78 -9.12
C ARG A 148 -2.16 -8.25 -7.85
N GLN A 149 -0.86 -8.49 -7.94
CA GLN A 149 -0.03 -8.89 -6.80
C GLN A 149 -0.07 -7.84 -5.68
N ARG A 150 -0.05 -6.55 -6.04
CA ARG A 150 -0.17 -5.47 -5.06
C ARG A 150 -1.55 -5.40 -4.43
N ALA A 151 -2.62 -5.55 -5.21
CA ALA A 151 -3.99 -5.58 -4.68
C ALA A 151 -4.20 -6.78 -3.75
N GLU A 152 -3.70 -7.95 -4.14
CA GLU A 152 -3.71 -9.16 -3.35
C GLU A 152 -2.91 -8.98 -2.05
N LEU A 153 -1.68 -8.48 -2.12
CA LEU A 153 -0.89 -8.15 -0.94
C LEU A 153 -1.64 -7.19 0.01
N LEU A 154 -2.20 -6.11 -0.51
CA LEU A 154 -2.95 -5.14 0.31
C LEU A 154 -4.17 -5.76 0.99
N ASN A 155 -4.89 -6.66 0.31
CA ASN A 155 -6.02 -7.37 0.89
C ASN A 155 -5.56 -8.32 1.99
N ARG A 156 -4.51 -9.11 1.71
CA ARG A 156 -3.93 -10.08 2.66
C ARG A 156 -3.38 -9.40 3.92
N LEU A 157 -2.74 -8.24 3.78
CA LEU A 157 -2.25 -7.44 4.92
C LEU A 157 -3.39 -6.90 5.80
N ARG A 158 -4.59 -6.70 5.25
CA ARG A 158 -5.76 -6.18 5.99
C ARG A 158 -6.67 -7.29 6.53
N ASP A 159 -6.54 -8.51 6.04
CA ASP A 159 -7.44 -9.62 6.36
C ASP A 159 -7.00 -10.30 7.67
N PRO A 160 -7.81 -10.21 8.75
CA PRO A 160 -7.48 -10.84 10.03
C PRO A 160 -7.50 -12.38 9.99
N LYS A 161 -8.02 -13.00 8.91
CA LYS A 161 -8.10 -14.46 8.75
C LYS A 161 -6.98 -15.05 7.89
N ASP A 162 -6.16 -14.21 7.25
CA ASP A 162 -5.05 -14.67 6.41
C ASP A 162 -3.87 -15.20 7.26
N VAL A 163 -2.93 -15.88 6.62
CA VAL A 163 -1.63 -16.30 7.16
C VAL A 163 -0.87 -15.11 7.78
N PHE A 164 -1.19 -13.88 7.38
CA PHE A 164 -0.68 -12.63 7.95
C PHE A 164 -1.15 -12.30 9.39
N ARG A 165 -1.78 -13.22 10.13
CA ARG A 165 -2.25 -13.00 11.51
C ARG A 165 -1.16 -12.80 12.58
N SER A 166 0.12 -12.68 12.24
CA SER A 166 1.17 -12.39 13.24
C SER A 166 1.79 -11.02 13.04
N ALA A 167 2.04 -10.33 14.16
CA ALA A 167 2.74 -9.07 14.14
C ALA A 167 4.15 -9.22 13.54
N ALA A 168 4.84 -10.34 13.78
CA ALA A 168 6.11 -10.69 13.15
C ALA A 168 6.08 -10.60 11.61
N VAL A 169 5.02 -11.10 10.96
CA VAL A 169 4.91 -11.07 9.50
C VAL A 169 4.55 -9.66 9.00
N LEU A 170 3.72 -8.92 9.74
CA LEU A 170 3.33 -7.55 9.36
C LEU A 170 4.42 -6.50 9.64
N ARG A 171 5.32 -6.77 10.59
CA ARG A 171 6.39 -5.86 11.03
C ARG A 171 7.23 -5.26 9.88
N PRO A 172 7.80 -6.03 8.94
CA PRO A 172 8.57 -5.43 7.84
C PRO A 172 7.73 -4.48 6.97
N TYR A 173 6.45 -4.79 6.74
CA TYR A 173 5.56 -3.93 5.94
C TYR A 173 5.14 -2.66 6.68
N ALA A 174 5.03 -2.71 8.01
CA ALA A 174 4.73 -1.55 8.83
C ALA A 174 5.93 -0.62 9.00
N LEU A 175 7.15 -1.16 9.08
CA LEU A 175 8.36 -0.37 9.38
C LEU A 175 9.07 0.21 8.15
N HIS A 176 9.04 -0.46 7.00
CA HIS A 176 9.80 -0.03 5.81
C HIS A 176 9.00 0.94 4.90
N GLN A 177 9.57 2.13 4.63
CA GLN A 177 8.88 3.31 4.08
C GLN A 177 8.66 3.36 2.55
N HIS A 178 8.82 2.27 1.81
CA HIS A 178 8.84 2.37 0.33
C HIS A 178 7.45 2.52 -0.32
N ASP A 179 6.35 2.06 0.32
CA ASP A 179 4.97 2.21 -0.19
C ASP A 179 3.99 2.54 0.95
N GLN A 180 3.48 3.79 0.96
CA GLN A 180 2.56 4.29 1.99
C GLN A 180 1.23 3.53 2.06
N THR A 181 0.77 2.93 0.96
CA THR A 181 -0.50 2.18 0.95
C THR A 181 -0.32 0.82 1.61
N VAL A 182 0.82 0.17 1.36
CA VAL A 182 1.22 -1.10 1.97
C VAL A 182 1.41 -0.92 3.46
N GLU A 183 2.11 0.14 3.87
CA GLU A 183 2.25 0.54 5.27
C GLU A 183 0.87 0.72 5.94
N LYS A 184 -0.02 1.50 5.33
CA LYS A 184 -1.37 1.74 5.86
C LYS A 184 -2.15 0.43 6.01
N ALA A 185 -2.03 -0.48 5.05
CA ALA A 185 -2.65 -1.79 5.12
C ALA A 185 -2.07 -2.65 6.26
N ALA A 186 -0.75 -2.65 6.45
CA ALA A 186 -0.08 -3.37 7.51
C ALA A 186 -0.45 -2.84 8.91
N LEU A 187 -0.50 -1.51 9.10
CA LEU A 187 -0.95 -0.90 10.35
C LEU A 187 -2.41 -1.25 10.68
N GLU A 188 -3.28 -1.27 9.68
CA GLU A 188 -4.66 -1.70 9.86
C GLU A 188 -4.76 -3.20 10.18
N GLY A 189 -3.91 -4.04 9.58
CA GLY A 189 -3.76 -5.45 9.94
C GLY A 189 -3.34 -5.63 11.39
N LEU A 190 -2.28 -4.94 11.83
CA LEU A 190 -1.78 -4.96 13.20
C LEU A 190 -2.86 -4.54 14.20
N ARG A 191 -3.64 -3.50 13.87
CA ARG A 191 -4.78 -3.04 14.68
C ARG A 191 -5.84 -4.11 14.86
N LYS A 192 -6.16 -4.86 13.79
CA LYS A 192 -7.17 -5.92 13.82
C LYS A 192 -6.70 -7.17 14.56
N ILE A 193 -5.41 -7.48 14.49
CA ILE A 193 -4.81 -8.61 15.23
C ILE A 193 -4.74 -8.27 16.72
N GLY A 194 -4.32 -7.05 17.06
CA GLY A 194 -4.09 -6.62 18.43
C GLY A 194 -2.93 -7.37 19.09
N GLY A 195 -2.93 -7.37 20.42
CA GLY A 195 -1.95 -8.05 21.27
C GLY A 195 -0.67 -7.24 21.52
N PRO A 196 0.12 -7.66 22.54
CA PRO A 196 1.36 -6.99 22.94
C PRO A 196 2.35 -6.77 21.78
N GLU A 197 2.58 -7.78 20.95
CA GLU A 197 3.54 -7.69 19.85
C GLU A 197 3.13 -6.66 18.79
N ALA A 198 1.84 -6.58 18.46
CA ALA A 198 1.36 -5.60 17.48
C ALA A 198 1.51 -4.18 18.01
N VAL A 199 1.19 -3.95 19.30
CA VAL A 199 1.42 -2.66 19.96
C VAL A 199 2.90 -2.28 19.91
N VAL A 200 3.81 -3.21 20.21
CA VAL A 200 5.27 -2.97 20.13
C VAL A 200 5.70 -2.56 18.71
N VAL A 201 5.21 -3.23 17.67
CA VAL A 201 5.53 -2.88 16.27
C VAL A 201 5.02 -1.49 15.90
N VAL A 202 3.79 -1.15 16.27
CA VAL A 202 3.22 0.18 15.97
C VAL A 202 3.94 1.27 16.77
N THR A 203 4.37 0.96 18.00
CA THR A 203 5.20 1.85 18.83
C THR A 203 6.55 2.10 18.17
N GLU A 204 7.26 1.05 17.77
CA GLU A 204 8.51 1.14 17.03
C GLU A 204 8.36 1.97 15.75
N ARG A 205 7.24 1.83 15.04
CA ARG A 205 6.91 2.67 13.89
C ARG A 205 6.77 4.14 14.28
N ALA A 206 5.96 4.46 15.28
CA ALA A 206 5.76 5.84 15.73
C ALA A 206 7.09 6.51 16.13
N LEU A 207 8.01 5.72 16.66
CA LEU A 207 9.35 6.15 17.05
C LEU A 207 10.25 6.33 15.81
N ASN A 208 10.43 5.31 14.97
CA ASN A 208 11.44 5.29 13.90
C ASN A 208 11.00 5.92 12.57
N THR A 209 10.09 6.90 12.59
CA THR A 209 9.50 7.48 11.38
C THR A 209 9.82 8.95 11.18
N TRP A 210 10.05 9.30 9.92
CA TRP A 210 10.14 10.67 9.43
C TRP A 210 8.88 10.99 8.63
N GLY A 211 8.26 12.13 8.92
CA GLY A 211 7.06 12.57 8.23
C GLY A 211 5.82 12.53 9.11
N VAL A 212 5.16 13.69 9.15
CA VAL A 212 3.97 14.01 9.95
C VAL A 212 2.90 12.94 9.84
N SER A 213 2.44 12.65 8.62
CA SER A 213 1.28 11.80 8.41
C SER A 213 1.53 10.34 8.79
N ALA A 214 2.78 9.88 8.77
CA ALA A 214 3.13 8.52 9.13
C ALA A 214 3.18 8.34 10.66
N ILE A 215 3.70 9.35 11.37
CA ILE A 215 3.63 9.42 12.83
C ILE A 215 2.17 9.47 13.30
N GLU A 216 1.37 10.38 12.73
CA GLU A 216 -0.05 10.56 13.05
C GLU A 216 -0.84 9.25 12.90
N ARG A 217 -0.60 8.50 11.80
CA ARG A 217 -1.24 7.20 11.57
C ARG A 217 -0.87 6.17 12.62
N ALA A 218 0.42 6.03 12.95
CA ALA A 218 0.86 5.06 13.96
C ALA A 218 0.23 5.36 15.33
N LEU A 219 0.16 6.64 15.70
CA LEU A 219 -0.47 7.09 16.95
C LEU A 219 -1.99 6.84 16.97
N LYS A 220 -2.70 7.16 15.88
CA LYS A 220 -4.14 6.83 15.74
C LYS A 220 -4.39 5.32 15.79
N THR A 221 -3.45 4.52 15.28
CA THR A 221 -3.52 3.06 15.40
C THR A 221 -3.38 2.61 16.85
N LEU A 222 -2.39 3.09 17.60
CA LEU A 222 -2.20 2.76 19.02
C LEU A 222 -3.43 3.08 19.87
N MET A 223 -4.03 4.27 19.69
CA MET A 223 -5.27 4.64 20.39
C MET A 223 -6.41 3.65 20.14
N ARG A 224 -6.54 3.16 18.90
CA ARG A 224 -7.65 2.27 18.52
C ARG A 224 -7.47 0.83 18.98
N MET A 225 -6.34 0.48 19.60
CA MET A 225 -6.07 -0.84 20.18
C MET A 225 -6.62 -0.88 21.61
N ARG A 226 -7.96 -0.89 21.74
CA ARG A 226 -8.70 -0.66 23.02
C ARG A 226 -8.56 -1.75 24.10
N ALA A 227 -8.00 -2.91 23.81
CA ALA A 227 -7.92 -4.05 24.74
C ALA A 227 -6.48 -4.42 25.14
N ASP A 228 -5.49 -3.80 24.52
CA ASP A 228 -4.08 -4.04 24.75
C ASP A 228 -3.48 -2.79 25.42
N SER A 229 -2.28 -2.89 25.98
CA SER A 229 -1.47 -1.80 26.56
C SER A 229 -1.06 -0.71 25.53
N GLY A 230 -1.90 -0.45 24.53
CA GLY A 230 -1.75 0.52 23.46
C GLY A 230 -1.90 1.96 23.94
N LEU A 231 -2.68 2.21 25.00
CA LEU A 231 -2.75 3.54 25.60
C LEU A 231 -1.47 3.85 26.39
N LEU A 232 -0.92 2.86 27.12
CA LEU A 232 0.41 2.94 27.71
C LEU A 232 1.45 3.30 26.64
N ALA A 233 1.52 2.53 25.55
CA ALA A 233 2.43 2.78 24.43
C ALA A 233 2.21 4.15 23.77
N PHE A 234 0.96 4.53 23.49
CA PHE A 234 0.63 5.84 22.96
C PHE A 234 1.15 6.95 23.88
N CYS A 235 0.86 6.87 25.18
CA CYS A 235 1.32 7.84 26.17
C CYS A 235 2.85 7.91 26.20
N THR A 236 3.54 6.76 26.17
CA THR A 236 5.00 6.74 26.09
C THR A 236 5.51 7.56 24.89
N THR A 237 4.90 7.43 23.71
CA THR A 237 5.36 8.11 22.48
C THR A 237 5.02 9.60 22.36
N LEU A 238 4.19 10.17 23.25
CA LEU A 238 3.67 11.54 23.14
C LEU A 238 4.75 12.61 23.00
N LEU A 239 5.79 12.53 23.83
CA LEU A 239 6.82 13.56 23.97
C LEU A 239 7.93 13.50 22.90
N ARG A 240 7.82 12.56 21.94
CA ARG A 240 8.79 12.46 20.84
C ARG A 240 8.62 13.53 19.77
N ASP A 241 7.40 14.00 19.55
CA ASP A 241 7.15 15.06 18.58
C ASP A 241 6.06 16.00 19.08
N SER A 242 6.48 17.21 19.45
CA SER A 242 5.62 18.26 19.98
C SER A 242 4.77 18.97 18.92
N ARG A 243 5.03 18.78 17.62
CA ARG A 243 4.29 19.45 16.53
C ARG A 243 2.80 19.06 16.46
N TYR A 244 2.46 17.88 16.99
CA TYR A 244 1.10 17.35 17.00
C TYR A 244 0.59 17.11 18.41
N LEU A 245 1.22 17.72 19.40
CA LEU A 245 0.99 17.37 20.80
C LEU A 245 -0.46 17.66 21.23
N ILE A 246 -1.08 18.73 20.72
CA ILE A 246 -2.50 19.02 20.95
C ILE A 246 -3.40 17.92 20.34
N GLU A 247 -3.20 17.57 19.07
CA GLU A 247 -4.01 16.52 18.42
C GLU A 247 -3.88 15.18 19.16
N LYS A 248 -2.66 14.86 19.62
CA LYS A 248 -2.39 13.67 20.42
C LYS A 248 -3.01 13.72 21.82
N ILE A 249 -3.00 14.87 22.48
CA ILE A 249 -3.58 15.02 23.81
C ILE A 249 -5.12 14.96 23.74
N ASN A 250 -5.72 15.55 22.70
CA ASN A 250 -7.15 15.40 22.40
C ASN A 250 -7.52 13.93 22.17
N THR A 251 -6.63 13.18 21.51
CA THR A 251 -6.78 11.73 21.28
C THR A 251 -6.81 10.94 22.61
N ILE A 252 -6.05 11.34 23.64
CA ILE A 252 -6.11 10.72 24.99
C ILE A 252 -7.41 11.10 25.68
N ALA A 253 -7.82 12.36 25.56
CA ALA A 253 -9.02 12.90 26.17
C ALA A 253 -10.29 12.14 25.75
N GLU A 254 -10.34 11.66 24.50
CA GLU A 254 -11.42 10.78 24.00
C GLU A 254 -11.58 9.50 24.86
N THR A 255 -10.54 9.09 25.57
CA THR A 255 -10.48 7.84 26.34
C THR A 255 -10.25 8.03 27.83
N SER A 256 -10.01 9.27 28.29
CA SER A 256 -9.78 9.60 29.70
C SER A 256 -10.48 10.90 30.07
N PRO A 257 -11.57 10.82 30.85
CA PRO A 257 -12.32 11.98 31.32
C PRO A 257 -11.47 12.98 32.10
N GLU A 258 -10.51 12.51 32.90
CA GLU A 258 -9.64 13.35 33.71
C GLU A 258 -8.71 14.21 32.84
N VAL A 259 -8.24 13.62 31.73
CA VAL A 259 -7.47 14.35 30.72
C VAL A 259 -8.36 15.34 29.97
N SER A 260 -9.58 14.94 29.60
CA SER A 260 -10.53 15.84 28.96
C SER A 260 -10.88 17.05 29.83
N GLU A 261 -11.10 16.85 31.13
CA GLU A 261 -11.39 17.93 32.08
C GLU A 261 -10.20 18.87 32.22
N ALA A 262 -9.00 18.32 32.35
CA ALA A 262 -7.77 19.12 32.39
C ALA A 262 -7.55 19.94 31.11
N LEU A 263 -8.09 19.51 29.97
CA LEU A 263 -7.97 20.22 28.70
C LEU A 263 -9.05 21.26 28.45
N ALA A 264 -10.15 21.26 29.22
CA ALA A 264 -11.22 22.25 29.04
C ALA A 264 -10.71 23.69 29.22
N ASP A 265 -9.67 23.88 30.03
CA ASP A 265 -9.01 25.19 30.26
C ASP A 265 -8.08 25.65 29.11
N PHE A 266 -7.99 24.87 28.02
CA PHE A 266 -7.04 25.07 26.91
C PHE A 266 -7.67 25.65 25.63
N ASP A 267 -8.94 26.06 25.67
CA ASP A 267 -9.59 26.71 24.52
C ASP A 267 -8.95 28.05 24.16
N GLY A 268 -8.56 28.24 22.89
CA GLY A 268 -8.03 29.51 22.35
C GLY A 268 -6.53 29.77 22.49
N VAL A 269 -5.71 28.76 22.79
CA VAL A 269 -4.27 28.88 23.06
C VAL A 269 -3.42 28.88 21.77
N THR A 270 -2.41 29.75 21.70
CA THR A 270 -1.47 29.83 20.56
C THR A 270 -0.26 28.89 20.70
N ASP A 271 0.41 28.55 19.59
CA ASP A 271 1.49 27.54 19.51
C ASP A 271 2.63 27.66 20.54
N TRP A 272 2.90 28.84 21.11
CA TRP A 272 4.01 29.07 22.05
C TRP A 272 3.61 28.97 23.54
N GLU A 273 2.34 29.20 23.88
CA GLU A 273 1.79 29.05 25.25
C GLU A 273 1.60 27.57 25.63
N ILE A 274 1.57 26.69 24.62
CA ILE A 274 1.45 25.24 24.74
C ILE A 274 2.52 24.66 25.68
N ALA A 275 3.76 25.14 25.63
CA ALA A 275 4.88 24.53 26.35
C ALA A 275 4.78 24.61 27.88
N GLU A 276 4.29 25.73 28.42
CA GLU A 276 4.09 25.92 29.86
C GLU A 276 2.82 25.20 30.34
N ARG A 277 1.75 25.29 29.53
CA ARG A 277 0.48 24.61 29.86
C ARG A 277 0.58 23.08 29.73
N LEU A 278 1.47 22.56 28.90
CA LEU A 278 1.83 21.14 28.84
C LEU A 278 2.39 20.59 30.14
N GLY A 279 3.13 21.40 30.90
CA GLY A 279 3.59 21.00 32.23
C GLY A 279 2.40 20.65 33.14
N LYS A 280 1.33 21.45 33.06
CA LYS A 280 0.09 21.19 33.81
C LYS A 280 -0.62 19.92 33.35
N VAL A 281 -0.75 19.70 32.03
CA VAL A 281 -1.38 18.47 31.48
C VAL A 281 -0.59 17.22 31.91
N LEU A 282 0.74 17.26 31.80
CA LEU A 282 1.59 16.14 32.19
C LEU A 282 1.53 15.86 33.70
N ASN A 283 1.38 16.90 34.53
CA ASN A 283 1.15 16.73 35.96
C ASN A 283 -0.19 16.04 36.25
N VAL A 284 -1.26 16.39 35.53
CA VAL A 284 -2.54 15.67 35.62
C VAL A 284 -2.35 14.20 35.24
N PHE A 285 -1.56 13.91 34.21
CA PHE A 285 -1.31 12.52 33.79
C PHE A 285 -0.57 11.73 34.86
N TYR A 286 0.42 12.30 35.55
CA TYR A 286 1.09 11.63 36.67
C TYR A 286 0.14 11.28 37.83
N THR A 287 -0.93 12.05 38.00
CA THR A 287 -1.96 11.79 39.03
C THR A 287 -3.16 11.02 38.50
N SER A 288 -3.16 10.60 37.23
CA SER A 288 -4.30 9.93 36.61
C SER A 288 -4.65 8.63 37.36
N PRO A 289 -5.95 8.33 37.56
CA PRO A 289 -6.39 7.05 38.08
C PRO A 289 -6.18 5.90 37.08
N ASN A 290 -5.99 6.21 35.79
CA ASN A 290 -5.66 5.23 34.77
C ASN A 290 -4.16 4.90 34.81
N PRO A 291 -3.77 3.66 35.17
CA PRO A 291 -2.36 3.29 35.31
C PRO A 291 -1.60 3.36 33.98
N GLU A 292 -2.24 3.08 32.83
CA GLU A 292 -1.57 3.16 31.53
C GLU A 292 -1.17 4.59 31.17
N ILE A 293 -2.03 5.58 31.46
CA ILE A 293 -1.73 7.00 31.22
C ILE A 293 -0.65 7.47 32.19
N ARG A 294 -0.82 7.16 33.49
CA ARG A 294 0.11 7.54 34.54
C ARG A 294 1.51 7.00 34.29
N TYR A 295 1.63 5.69 34.11
CA TYR A 295 2.91 5.04 33.91
C TYR A 295 3.49 5.31 32.52
N GLY A 296 2.64 5.44 31.49
CA GLY A 296 3.10 5.83 30.16
C GLY A 296 3.77 7.20 30.16
N THR A 297 3.19 8.16 30.87
CA THR A 297 3.74 9.51 31.01
C THR A 297 5.06 9.52 31.79
N ALA A 298 5.13 8.76 32.89
CA ALA A 298 6.38 8.58 33.65
C ALA A 298 7.51 7.99 32.78
N LEU A 299 7.20 6.98 31.97
CA LEU A 299 8.16 6.37 31.05
C LEU A 299 8.62 7.31 29.94
N SER A 300 7.73 8.12 29.35
CA SER A 300 8.12 9.12 28.34
C SER A 300 9.23 10.04 28.82
N ARG A 301 9.21 10.38 30.12
CA ARG A 301 10.13 11.35 30.72
C ARG A 301 11.44 10.72 31.14
N ALA A 302 11.39 9.47 31.60
CA ALA A 302 12.55 8.75 32.06
C ALA A 302 13.36 8.10 30.93
N LEU A 303 12.70 7.64 29.86
CA LEU A 303 13.32 6.75 28.87
C LEU A 303 13.38 7.30 27.44
N LEU A 304 12.61 8.33 27.11
CA LEU A 304 12.60 8.90 25.75
C LEU A 304 13.26 10.28 25.72
N PRO A 305 13.97 10.60 24.62
CA PRO A 305 14.65 11.88 24.49
C PRO A 305 13.63 13.04 24.52
N PRO A 306 13.82 14.06 25.37
CA PRO A 306 12.91 15.19 25.46
C PRO A 306 13.09 16.12 24.25
N THR A 307 12.08 16.24 23.40
CA THR A 307 12.09 17.23 22.31
C THR A 307 11.33 18.50 22.71
N ARG A 308 11.96 19.67 22.52
CA ARG A 308 11.44 21.06 22.72
C ARG A 308 10.84 21.44 24.10
N LEU A 309 10.51 20.48 24.96
CA LEU A 309 9.91 20.67 26.29
C LEU A 309 10.89 20.45 27.44
N ALA A 310 12.17 20.19 27.12
CA ALA A 310 13.24 20.06 28.10
C ALA A 310 13.34 21.34 28.95
N GLY A 311 13.34 21.17 30.29
CA GLY A 311 13.44 22.28 31.25
C GLY A 311 12.15 23.05 31.54
N LYS A 312 11.01 22.71 30.91
CA LYS A 312 9.70 23.38 31.14
C LYS A 312 8.70 22.55 31.94
N VAL A 313 9.04 21.32 32.29
CA VAL A 313 8.16 20.38 32.97
C VAL A 313 8.98 19.54 33.92
N ASP A 314 8.47 19.41 35.13
CA ASP A 314 9.13 18.67 36.20
C ASP A 314 9.29 17.18 35.85
N PRO A 315 10.42 16.57 36.24
CA PRO A 315 10.58 15.14 36.13
C PRO A 315 9.56 14.42 37.02
N PRO A 316 9.08 13.23 36.63
CA PRO A 316 8.27 12.41 37.52
C PRO A 316 9.09 12.03 38.77
N PRO A 317 8.42 11.77 39.91
CA PRO A 317 9.05 11.15 41.06
C PRO A 317 9.80 9.85 40.68
N GLU A 318 10.95 9.59 41.32
CA GLU A 318 11.79 8.41 41.01
C GLU A 318 11.09 7.08 41.31
N ASP A 319 10.33 7.03 42.40
CA ASP A 319 9.49 5.89 42.80
C ASP A 319 8.43 5.56 41.73
N LEU A 320 7.74 6.59 41.23
CA LEU A 320 6.75 6.44 40.16
C LEU A 320 7.38 5.88 38.89
N THR A 321 8.61 6.30 38.56
CA THR A 321 9.35 5.81 37.39
C THR A 321 9.69 4.32 37.52
N ALA A 322 10.17 3.89 38.69
CA ALA A 322 10.48 2.49 38.94
C ALA A 322 9.22 1.61 38.86
N GLU A 323 8.11 2.07 39.41
CA GLU A 323 6.81 1.40 39.28
C GLU A 323 6.34 1.33 37.82
N ALA A 324 6.51 2.42 37.07
CA ALA A 324 6.11 2.49 35.67
C ALA A 324 6.87 1.48 34.81
N VAL A 325 8.18 1.33 35.02
CA VAL A 325 9.00 0.32 34.32
C VAL A 325 8.50 -1.08 34.64
N LYS A 326 8.26 -1.38 35.92
CA LYS A 326 7.73 -2.68 36.33
C LYS A 326 6.36 -2.97 35.71
N PHE A 327 5.47 -1.98 35.70
CA PHE A 327 4.16 -2.09 35.09
C PHE A 327 4.25 -2.35 33.58
N ALA A 328 5.10 -1.60 32.87
CA ALA A 328 5.29 -1.77 31.44
C ALA A 328 5.89 -3.14 31.09
N ASP A 329 6.88 -3.62 31.85
CA ASP A 329 7.48 -4.94 31.58
C ASP A 329 6.46 -6.08 31.79
N GLN A 330 5.46 -5.89 32.67
CA GLN A 330 4.36 -6.84 32.89
C GLN A 330 3.25 -6.73 31.82
N ALA A 331 2.84 -5.49 31.50
CA ALA A 331 1.69 -5.22 30.65
C ALA A 331 2.03 -5.25 29.15
N LEU A 332 3.26 -4.89 28.77
CA LEU A 332 3.73 -4.83 27.40
C LEU A 332 5.21 -5.24 27.30
N PRO A 333 5.49 -6.56 27.27
CA PRO A 333 6.86 -7.05 27.15
C PRO A 333 7.60 -6.42 25.97
N ASN A 334 8.86 -6.04 26.20
CA ASN A 334 9.75 -5.37 25.24
C ASN A 334 9.47 -3.89 24.96
N LEU A 335 8.44 -3.27 25.54
CA LEU A 335 8.23 -1.82 25.40
C LEU A 335 9.48 -1.05 25.83
N THR A 336 9.97 -1.30 27.04
CA THR A 336 11.17 -0.66 27.60
C THR A 336 12.40 -0.81 26.69
N ALA A 337 12.57 -1.98 26.07
CA ALA A 337 13.65 -2.23 25.12
C ALA A 337 13.49 -1.40 23.84
N VAL A 338 12.28 -1.29 23.29
CA VAL A 338 11.99 -0.43 22.13
C VAL A 338 12.26 1.04 22.46
N LEU A 339 11.83 1.52 23.64
CA LEU A 339 12.06 2.89 24.08
C LEU A 339 13.56 3.19 24.22
N ARG A 340 14.34 2.31 24.85
CA ARG A 340 15.79 2.49 25.02
C ARG A 340 16.58 2.41 23.71
N ASN A 341 16.12 1.64 22.74
CA ASN A 341 16.78 1.52 21.44
C ASN A 341 16.49 2.69 20.49
N CYS A 342 15.76 3.71 20.95
CA CYS A 342 15.46 4.90 20.15
C CYS A 342 16.71 5.68 19.72
N ASP A 343 17.80 5.62 20.50
CA ASP A 343 19.05 6.36 20.21
C ASP A 343 19.94 5.65 19.17
N ARG A 344 19.69 4.37 18.88
CA ARG A 344 20.55 3.57 17.99
C ARG A 344 20.42 3.92 16.50
N TYR A 345 19.42 4.73 16.14
CA TYR A 345 19.07 5.04 14.75
C TYR A 345 19.48 6.44 14.29
N GLY A 346 20.33 7.14 15.05
CA GLY A 346 20.99 8.37 14.61
C GLY A 346 20.02 9.51 14.31
N MET A 347 19.54 10.18 15.35
CA MET A 347 19.05 11.56 15.25
C MET A 347 19.87 12.46 16.16
#